data_AF-A0A7S2YRV3-F1
#
_entry.id   AF-A0A7S2YRV3-F1
#
_cell.length_a   1.000
_cell.length_b   1.000
_cell.length_c   1.000
_cell.angle_alpha   90.00
_cell.angle_beta   90.00
_cell.angle_gamma   90.00
#
_symmetry.space_group_name_H-M   'P 1'
#
loop_
_entity.id
_entity.type
_entity.pdbx_description
1 polymer ?
#
loop_
_entity_poly.entity_id
_entity_poly.type
_entity_poly.pdbx_seq_one_letter_code
_entity_poly.pdbx_strand_id
1 'polypeptide(L)'
;MGGSSDWVRRGTVELSVNDDAADEKVQLQVENDESCLSDAAAEALLQDKWYRLKLVEDGNDSAAVMTTVSSCQVRRSGFRDEMILNFGQRGSVVSFSYIPLVSPLAPKSCTDLPPLASGEDGETPKLQFKSRISYESAVPGMTLRTVLPSYQPPPGLLFISNKNTVAGAATTEKAK
;
A
#
# COMPACT_ATOMS: atom_id res chain seq x y z
N MET A 1 2.41 -12.68 -21.68
CA MET A 1 2.87 -11.45 -20.98
C MET A 1 2.31 -10.28 -21.77
N GLY A 2 1.14 -9.78 -21.38
CA GLY A 2 0.41 -8.74 -22.12
C GLY A 2 1.00 -7.37 -21.77
N GLY A 3 1.69 -6.78 -22.75
CA GLY A 3 2.16 -5.39 -22.70
C GLY A 3 1.04 -4.42 -23.08
N SER A 4 1.17 -3.20 -22.57
CA SER A 4 0.21 -2.09 -22.58
C SER A 4 -1.00 -2.31 -21.66
N SER A 5 -0.81 -1.98 -20.38
CA SER A 5 -1.91 -1.79 -19.44
C SER A 5 -2.30 -0.32 -19.45
N ASP A 6 -3.43 0.00 -20.07
CA ASP A 6 -4.05 1.32 -20.05
C ASP A 6 -4.57 1.61 -18.63
N TRP A 7 -3.67 1.99 -17.73
CA TRP A 7 -4.04 2.45 -16.39
C TRP A 7 -4.67 3.83 -16.53
N VAL A 8 -5.88 3.97 -16.00
CA VAL A 8 -6.57 5.25 -15.92
C VAL A 8 -6.38 5.80 -14.50
N ARG A 9 -5.90 7.04 -14.40
CA ARG A 9 -5.76 7.72 -13.10
C ARG A 9 -7.14 7.95 -12.52
N ARG A 10 -7.39 7.46 -11.31
CA ARG A 10 -8.65 7.63 -10.59
C ARG A 10 -8.69 8.85 -9.68
N GLY A 11 -7.54 9.23 -9.13
CA GLY A 11 -7.46 10.27 -8.10
C GLY A 11 -6.11 10.31 -7.42
N THR A 12 -6.05 11.01 -6.29
CA THR A 12 -4.87 11.21 -5.45
C THR A 12 -5.17 10.93 -3.99
N VAL A 13 -4.12 10.54 -3.28
CA VAL A 13 -4.13 10.43 -1.83
C VAL A 13 -3.04 11.34 -1.31
N GLU A 14 -3.38 12.23 -0.39
CA GLU A 14 -2.44 13.13 0.26
C GLU A 14 -2.34 12.80 1.75
N LEU A 15 -1.10 12.67 2.21
CA LEU A 15 -0.75 12.49 3.62
C LEU A 15 -0.18 13.82 4.11
N SER A 16 -0.85 14.46 5.06
CA SER A 16 -0.36 15.68 5.69
C SER A 16 -0.19 15.46 7.20
N VAL A 17 0.89 16.00 7.74
CA VAL A 17 1.14 16.03 9.19
C VAL A 17 0.81 17.45 9.65
N ASN A 18 -0.11 17.56 10.60
CA ASN A 18 -0.49 18.85 11.15
C ASN A 18 0.35 19.12 12.40
N ASP A 19 1.36 19.99 12.25
CA ASP A 19 2.32 20.35 13.29
C ASP A 19 1.77 21.36 14.31
N ASP A 20 0.62 21.99 14.02
CA ASP A 20 0.04 23.07 14.86
C ASP A 20 -0.91 22.55 15.96
N ALA A 21 -1.22 21.26 15.97
CA ALA A 21 -2.05 20.64 16.99
C ALA A 21 -1.18 20.08 18.13
N ALA A 22 -1.59 20.31 19.38
CA ALA A 22 -0.93 19.75 20.57
C ALA A 22 -0.82 18.20 20.57
N ASP A 23 -1.59 17.55 19.70
CA ASP A 23 -1.41 16.17 19.28
C ASP A 23 -0.99 16.17 17.80
N GLU A 24 0.23 15.72 17.48
CA GLU A 24 0.67 15.48 16.09
C GLU A 24 -0.31 14.50 15.43
N LYS A 25 -1.28 15.02 14.67
CA LYS A 25 -2.30 14.21 13.99
C LYS A 25 -1.95 14.11 12.53
N VAL A 26 -1.60 12.89 12.12
CA VAL A 26 -1.51 12.50 10.71
C VAL A 26 -2.91 12.55 10.10
N GLN A 27 -3.08 13.37 9.07
CA GLN A 27 -4.30 13.49 8.28
C GLN A 27 -4.08 12.83 6.91
N LEU A 28 -5.10 12.10 6.47
CA LEU A 28 -5.10 11.42 5.18
C LEU A 28 -6.32 11.89 4.41
N GLN A 29 -6.10 12.41 3.21
CA GLN A 29 -7.15 12.93 2.34
C GLN A 29 -7.13 12.17 1.02
N VAL A 30 -8.31 11.90 0.47
CA VAL A 30 -8.48 11.25 -0.83
C VAL A 30 -9.30 12.17 -1.72
N GLU A 31 -8.79 12.43 -2.91
CA GLU A 31 -9.46 13.21 -3.94
C GLU A 31 -9.67 12.30 -5.15
N ASN A 32 -10.93 12.15 -5.59
CA ASN A 32 -11.27 11.36 -6.76
C ASN A 32 -11.48 12.28 -7.96
N ASP A 33 -10.92 11.90 -9.10
CA ASP A 33 -11.12 12.56 -10.39
C ASP A 33 -12.47 12.11 -10.97
N GLU A 34 -13.54 12.86 -10.75
CA GLU A 34 -14.90 12.51 -11.21
C GLU A 34 -15.03 12.45 -12.75
N SER A 35 -14.02 12.90 -13.49
CA SER A 35 -13.96 12.85 -14.97
C SER A 35 -13.03 11.76 -15.50
N CYS A 36 -12.42 10.94 -14.64
CA CYS A 36 -11.43 9.96 -15.07
C CYS A 36 -12.03 8.83 -15.94
N LEU A 37 -13.29 8.48 -15.71
CA LEU A 37 -13.94 7.33 -16.32
C LEU A 37 -15.35 7.70 -16.77
N SER A 38 -15.62 7.49 -18.06
CA SER A 38 -17.00 7.54 -18.58
C SER A 38 -17.77 6.29 -18.16
N ASP A 39 -19.10 6.37 -18.08
CA ASP A 39 -19.96 5.23 -17.70
C ASP A 39 -19.73 4.02 -18.61
N ALA A 40 -19.50 4.25 -19.91
CA ALA A 40 -19.19 3.19 -20.87
C ALA A 40 -17.83 2.53 -20.61
N ALA A 41 -16.81 3.33 -20.28
CA ALA A 41 -15.49 2.81 -19.91
C ALA A 41 -15.52 2.06 -18.57
N ALA A 42 -16.28 2.57 -17.60
CA ALA A 42 -16.49 1.91 -16.32
C ALA A 42 -17.24 0.57 -16.50
N GLU A 43 -18.28 0.53 -17.34
CA GLU A 43 -18.99 -0.71 -17.64
C GLU A 43 -18.06 -1.74 -18.32
N ALA A 44 -17.22 -1.31 -19.27
CA ALA A 44 -16.23 -2.16 -19.91
C ALA A 44 -15.20 -2.71 -18.90
N LEU A 45 -14.69 -1.86 -17.99
CA LEU A 45 -13.78 -2.28 -16.92
C LEU A 45 -14.42 -3.30 -15.96
N LEU A 46 -15.73 -3.20 -15.76
CA LEU A 46 -16.45 -4.10 -14.86
C LEU A 46 -16.88 -5.42 -15.51
N GLN A 47 -16.82 -5.52 -16.85
CA GLN A 47 -16.99 -6.80 -17.56
C GLN A 47 -15.79 -7.72 -17.34
N ASP A 48 -14.59 -7.14 -17.18
CA ASP A 48 -13.44 -7.89 -16.71
C ASP A 48 -13.75 -8.40 -15.29
N LYS A 49 -13.63 -9.70 -15.05
CA LYS A 49 -14.01 -10.34 -13.76
C LYS A 49 -13.33 -9.72 -12.52
N TRP A 50 -12.24 -8.98 -12.75
CA TRP A 50 -11.38 -8.40 -11.72
C TRP A 50 -11.11 -6.92 -11.99
N TYR A 51 -11.36 -6.10 -10.98
CA TYR A 51 -11.00 -4.70 -10.96
C TYR A 51 -9.64 -4.56 -10.27
N ARG A 52 -8.69 -3.92 -10.96
CA ARG A 52 -7.30 -3.81 -10.51
C ARG A 52 -7.00 -2.35 -10.16
N LEU A 53 -6.41 -2.13 -9.01
CA LEU A 53 -5.95 -0.81 -8.60
C LEU A 53 -4.44 -0.84 -8.42
N LYS A 54 -3.80 0.22 -8.90
CA LYS A 54 -2.38 0.49 -8.71
C LYS A 54 -2.26 1.81 -7.96
N LEU A 55 -1.56 1.79 -6.83
CA LEU A 55 -1.13 2.98 -6.13
C LEU A 55 0.33 3.23 -6.51
N VAL A 56 0.64 4.45 -6.91
CA VAL A 56 1.99 4.88 -7.28
C VAL A 56 2.38 6.03 -6.37
N GLU A 57 3.57 5.93 -5.77
CA GLU A 57 4.14 7.01 -4.97
C GLU A 57 4.64 8.14 -5.87
N ASP A 58 4.36 9.39 -5.48
CA ASP A 58 4.78 10.54 -6.28
C ASP A 58 6.30 10.62 -6.41
N GLY A 59 6.79 10.84 -7.62
CA GLY A 59 8.21 10.83 -7.95
C GLY A 59 8.88 9.44 -7.98
N ASN A 60 8.15 8.34 -7.75
CA ASN A 60 8.70 6.99 -7.82
C ASN A 60 7.76 5.95 -8.47
N ASP A 61 7.72 5.94 -9.80
CA ASP A 61 6.93 4.97 -10.59
C ASP A 61 7.30 3.49 -10.37
N SER A 62 8.48 3.23 -9.79
CA SER A 62 8.94 1.88 -9.48
C SER A 62 8.39 1.33 -8.16
N ALA A 63 8.02 2.22 -7.22
CA ALA A 63 7.37 1.87 -5.97
C ALA A 63 5.85 1.90 -6.18
N ALA A 64 5.34 0.84 -6.81
CA ALA A 64 3.92 0.65 -7.01
C ALA A 64 3.42 -0.58 -6.25
N VAL A 65 2.35 -0.40 -5.50
CA VAL A 65 1.60 -1.49 -4.87
C VAL A 65 0.32 -1.71 -5.66
N MET A 66 -0.13 -2.96 -5.77
CA MET A 66 -1.31 -3.33 -6.55
C MET A 66 -2.22 -4.22 -5.72
N THR A 67 -3.52 -4.01 -5.88
CA THR A 67 -4.56 -4.89 -5.33
C THR A 67 -5.61 -5.18 -6.39
N THR A 68 -6.32 -6.30 -6.21
CA THR A 68 -7.35 -6.75 -7.14
C THR A 68 -8.58 -7.19 -6.38
N VAL A 69 -9.74 -6.77 -6.85
CA VAL A 69 -11.04 -7.13 -6.27
C VAL A 69 -12.00 -7.58 -7.34
N SER A 70 -13.07 -8.26 -6.96
CA SER A 70 -14.09 -8.68 -7.92
C SER A 70 -14.84 -7.46 -8.45
N SER A 71 -14.89 -7.32 -9.78
CA SER A 71 -15.65 -6.24 -10.43
C SER A 71 -17.13 -6.25 -10.04
N CYS A 72 -17.69 -7.43 -9.76
CA CYS A 72 -19.05 -7.53 -9.29
C CYS A 72 -19.24 -6.85 -7.91
N GLN A 73 -18.29 -6.98 -6.99
CA GLN A 73 -18.38 -6.28 -5.70
C GLN A 73 -18.25 -4.77 -5.87
N VAL A 74 -17.36 -4.31 -6.76
CA VAL A 74 -17.21 -2.88 -7.11
C VAL A 74 -18.52 -2.33 -7.67
N ARG A 75 -19.12 -3.02 -8.63
CA ARG A 75 -20.42 -2.67 -9.20
C ARG A 75 -21.52 -2.61 -8.15
N ARG A 76 -21.62 -3.62 -7.28
CA ARG A 76 -22.61 -3.69 -6.20
C ARG A 76 -22.43 -2.59 -5.15
N SER A 77 -21.19 -2.15 -4.92
CA SER A 77 -20.91 -1.02 -4.04
C SER A 77 -21.19 0.34 -4.68
N GLY A 78 -21.38 0.39 -6.01
CA GLY A 78 -21.52 1.65 -6.75
C GLY A 78 -20.31 2.56 -6.56
N PHE A 79 -19.10 1.99 -6.63
CA PHE A 79 -17.83 2.70 -6.40
C PHE A 79 -17.72 3.38 -5.02
N ARG A 80 -18.46 2.87 -4.03
CA ARG A 80 -18.26 3.22 -2.62
C ARG A 80 -17.23 2.27 -2.03
N ASP A 81 -16.14 2.81 -1.52
CA ASP A 81 -15.01 2.00 -1.09
C ASP A 81 -14.29 2.58 0.12
N GLU A 82 -13.60 1.69 0.82
CA GLU A 82 -12.63 2.01 1.84
C GLU A 82 -11.26 1.50 1.40
N MET A 83 -10.26 2.39 1.44
CA MET A 83 -8.87 2.08 1.16
C MET A 83 -8.08 2.13 2.46
N ILE A 84 -7.36 1.06 2.77
CA ILE A 84 -6.49 0.99 3.95
C ILE A 84 -5.05 0.96 3.47
N LEU A 85 -4.27 2.00 3.77
CA LEU A 85 -2.85 2.07 3.42
C LEU A 85 -1.99 1.49 4.55
N ASN A 86 -1.09 0.58 4.22
CA ASN A 86 -0.14 0.03 5.19
C ASN A 86 1.23 0.65 4.98
N PHE A 87 1.69 1.38 5.99
CA PHE A 87 3.00 2.02 5.98
C PHE A 87 4.06 1.16 6.67
N GLY A 88 5.21 1.04 6.03
CA GLY A 88 6.40 0.42 6.60
C GLY A 88 7.11 1.36 7.58
N GLN A 89 8.12 0.84 8.27
CA GLN A 89 8.90 1.59 9.28
C GLN A 89 9.61 2.84 8.72
N ARG A 90 9.77 2.94 7.40
CA ARG A 90 10.42 4.07 6.72
C ARG A 90 9.42 5.10 6.18
N GLY A 91 8.13 4.96 6.50
CA GLY A 91 7.09 5.85 6.00
C GLY A 91 6.66 5.59 4.56
N SER A 92 7.21 4.58 3.87
CA SER A 92 6.77 4.18 2.54
C SER A 92 5.58 3.21 2.59
N VAL A 93 4.69 3.30 1.60
CA VAL A 93 3.55 2.37 1.46
C VAL A 93 4.06 1.00 1.05
N VAL A 94 3.79 -0.02 1.86
CA VAL A 94 4.21 -1.41 1.60
C VAL A 94 3.07 -2.20 0.94
N SER A 95 1.83 -1.90 1.30
CA SER A 95 0.65 -2.50 0.70
C SER A 95 -0.56 -1.61 0.91
N PHE A 96 -1.64 -1.91 0.18
CA PHE A 96 -2.95 -1.33 0.48
C PHE A 96 -4.06 -2.35 0.24
N SER A 97 -5.14 -2.18 0.99
CA SER A 97 -6.35 -2.98 0.89
C SER A 97 -7.47 -2.14 0.28
N TYR A 98 -8.23 -2.75 -0.62
CA TYR A 98 -9.41 -2.14 -1.23
C TYR A 98 -10.66 -2.91 -0.81
N ILE A 99 -11.60 -2.23 -0.16
CA ILE A 99 -12.79 -2.85 0.40
C ILE A 99 -14.02 -2.18 -0.23
N PRO A 100 -14.73 -2.85 -1.16
CA PRO A 100 -16.01 -2.36 -1.67
C PRO A 100 -17.07 -2.34 -0.56
N LEU A 101 -17.68 -1.17 -0.33
CA LEU A 101 -18.73 -0.99 0.68
C LEU A 101 -20.10 -1.34 0.08
N VAL A 102 -20.36 -2.64 -0.01
CA VAL A 102 -21.63 -3.16 -0.56
C VAL A 102 -22.77 -2.95 0.45
N SER A 103 -23.83 -2.27 0.00
CA SER A 103 -25.04 -2.10 0.82
C SER A 103 -25.71 -3.44 1.12
N PRO A 104 -26.25 -3.66 2.33
CA PRO A 104 -27.09 -4.82 2.63
C PRO A 104 -28.32 -4.94 1.73
N LEU A 105 -28.79 -3.82 1.17
CA LEU A 105 -29.92 -3.76 0.24
C LEU A 105 -29.51 -4.00 -1.23
N ALA A 106 -28.20 -4.09 -1.52
CA ALA A 106 -27.74 -4.36 -2.88
C ALA A 106 -28.10 -5.80 -3.29
N PRO A 107 -28.49 -6.03 -4.56
CA PRO A 107 -28.72 -7.37 -5.10
C PRO A 107 -27.55 -8.29 -4.80
N LYS A 108 -27.81 -9.60 -4.63
CA LYS A 108 -26.75 -10.57 -4.33
C LYS A 108 -25.88 -10.89 -5.56
N SER A 109 -26.46 -10.77 -6.74
CA SER A 109 -25.84 -10.99 -8.04
C SER A 109 -25.52 -9.65 -8.72
N CYS A 110 -24.70 -9.70 -9.77
CA CYS A 110 -24.48 -8.55 -10.67
C CYS A 110 -25.30 -8.62 -11.95
N THR A 111 -26.02 -9.70 -12.20
CA THR A 111 -26.88 -9.88 -13.38
C THR A 111 -28.11 -8.99 -13.32
N ASP A 112 -28.56 -8.69 -12.11
CA ASP A 112 -29.82 -7.99 -11.85
C ASP A 112 -29.59 -6.47 -11.69
N LEU A 113 -28.35 -6.01 -11.89
CA LEU A 113 -28.00 -4.61 -11.80
C LEU A 113 -28.20 -3.93 -13.17
N PRO A 114 -28.85 -2.76 -13.21
CA PRO A 114 -28.95 -1.99 -14.44
C PRO A 114 -27.56 -1.56 -14.94
N PRO A 115 -27.41 -1.26 -16.23
CA PRO A 115 -26.19 -0.64 -16.76
C PRO A 115 -25.87 0.67 -16.03
N LEU A 116 -24.59 0.99 -15.84
CA LEU A 116 -24.21 2.25 -15.18
C LEU A 116 -24.75 3.50 -15.92
N ALA A 117 -24.96 3.41 -17.23
CA ALA A 117 -25.44 4.50 -18.07
C ALA A 117 -26.97 4.68 -18.11
N SER A 118 -27.76 3.79 -17.48
CA SER A 118 -29.23 3.92 -17.50
C SER A 118 -29.73 4.75 -16.32
N GLY A 119 -29.89 6.05 -16.52
CA GLY A 119 -30.67 6.91 -15.63
C GLY A 119 -32.16 6.74 -15.89
N GLU A 120 -32.97 6.66 -14.82
CA GLU A 120 -34.43 6.55 -14.94
C GLU A 120 -35.11 7.87 -15.36
N ASP A 121 -34.43 9.02 -15.30
CA ASP A 121 -35.06 10.35 -15.47
C ASP A 121 -34.43 11.26 -16.54
N GLY A 122 -33.79 10.70 -17.58
CA GLY A 122 -33.24 11.49 -18.70
C GLY A 122 -32.00 12.34 -18.36
N GLU A 123 -31.61 12.42 -17.09
CA GLU A 123 -30.26 12.78 -16.67
C GLU A 123 -29.42 11.50 -16.59
N THR A 124 -28.35 11.43 -17.38
CA THR A 124 -27.37 10.35 -17.28
C THR A 124 -26.72 10.41 -15.90
N PRO A 125 -26.91 9.40 -15.02
CA PRO A 125 -26.33 9.39 -13.70
C PRO A 125 -24.82 9.35 -13.87
N LYS A 126 -24.16 10.46 -13.51
CA LYS A 126 -22.71 10.52 -13.59
C LYS A 126 -22.12 9.54 -12.58
N LEU A 127 -21.22 8.69 -13.06
CA LEU A 127 -20.34 7.91 -12.21
C LEU A 127 -19.75 8.80 -11.09
N GLN A 128 -19.93 8.39 -9.84
CA GLN A 128 -19.37 9.11 -8.69
C GLN A 128 -18.56 8.16 -7.82
N PHE A 129 -17.31 8.51 -7.55
CA PHE A 129 -16.44 7.73 -6.67
C PHE A 129 -16.58 8.22 -5.22
N LYS A 130 -16.90 7.33 -4.30
CA LYS A 130 -17.06 7.66 -2.88
C LYS A 130 -16.09 6.86 -2.03
N SER A 131 -14.90 7.44 -1.86
CA SER A 131 -13.80 6.79 -1.17
C SER A 131 -13.63 7.30 0.24
N ARG A 132 -13.36 6.35 1.14
CA ARG A 132 -12.83 6.62 2.47
C ARG A 132 -11.43 6.05 2.54
N ILE A 133 -10.56 6.73 3.28
CA ILE A 133 -9.20 6.28 3.43
C ILE A 133 -8.80 6.23 4.90
N SER A 134 -8.12 5.16 5.26
CA SER A 134 -7.52 4.94 6.58
C SER A 134 -6.10 4.42 6.39
N TYR A 135 -5.31 4.46 7.46
CA TYR A 135 -3.96 3.93 7.43
C TYR A 135 -3.69 3.07 8.65
N GLU A 136 -2.82 2.09 8.45
CA GLU A 136 -2.22 1.29 9.49
C GLU A 136 -0.70 1.41 9.37
N SER A 137 -0.05 1.73 10.47
CA SER A 137 1.41 1.68 10.55
C SER A 137 1.80 0.36 11.21
N ALA A 138 2.82 -0.30 10.68
CA ALA A 138 3.34 -1.51 11.28
C ALA A 138 3.82 -1.23 12.71
N VAL A 139 3.02 -1.61 13.71
CA VAL A 139 3.47 -1.67 15.09
C VAL A 139 4.51 -2.79 15.18
N PRO A 140 5.77 -2.53 15.57
CA PRO A 140 6.78 -3.57 15.66
C PRO A 140 6.34 -4.62 16.70
N GLY A 141 5.89 -5.78 16.22
CA GLY A 141 5.27 -6.82 17.04
C GLY A 141 6.20 -7.47 18.06
N MET A 142 7.53 -7.29 17.94
CA MET A 142 8.54 -7.69 18.92
C MET A 142 9.91 -7.11 18.55
N THR A 143 10.49 -6.28 19.43
CA THR A 143 11.93 -5.98 19.37
C THR A 143 12.69 -7.17 19.91
N LEU A 144 13.23 -8.03 19.04
CA LEU A 144 14.22 -9.01 19.45
C LEU A 144 15.42 -8.24 20.01
N ARG A 145 15.61 -8.28 21.33
CA ARG A 145 16.87 -7.82 21.90
C ARG A 145 17.94 -8.71 21.27
N THR A 146 18.84 -8.13 20.49
CA THR A 146 20.09 -8.75 20.04
C THR A 146 21.01 -8.93 21.24
N VAL A 147 20.56 -9.65 22.26
CA VAL A 147 21.46 -10.29 23.21
C VAL A 147 21.95 -11.51 22.46
N LEU A 148 23.09 -11.37 21.77
CA LEU A 148 23.86 -12.55 21.42
C LEU A 148 24.06 -13.30 22.75
N PRO A 149 23.49 -14.51 22.93
CA PRO A 149 23.78 -15.26 24.12
C PRO A 149 25.30 -15.43 24.14
N SER A 150 25.95 -15.04 25.24
CA SER A 150 27.39 -15.24 25.43
C SER A 150 27.62 -16.74 25.67
N TYR A 151 27.40 -17.55 24.63
CA TYR A 151 27.80 -18.94 24.66
C TYR A 151 29.33 -18.94 24.68
N GLN A 152 29.89 -19.51 25.75
CA GLN A 152 31.23 -20.03 25.65
C GLN A 152 31.24 -21.01 24.45
N PRO A 153 32.24 -20.93 23.56
CA PRO A 153 32.30 -21.83 22.43
C PRO A 153 32.23 -23.27 22.94
N PRO A 154 31.49 -24.16 22.23
CA PRO A 154 31.38 -25.56 22.63
C PRO A 154 32.76 -26.14 22.95
N PRO A 155 32.89 -26.91 24.04
CA PRO A 155 34.17 -27.51 24.42
C PRO A 155 34.72 -28.31 23.23
N GLY A 156 35.88 -27.89 22.72
CA GLY A 156 36.52 -28.46 21.53
C GLY A 156 36.86 -27.44 20.42
N LEU A 157 36.29 -26.23 20.44
CA LEU A 157 36.55 -25.19 19.43
C LEU A 157 37.58 -24.12 19.84
N LEU A 158 38.21 -24.24 21.01
CA LEU A 158 39.23 -23.29 21.52
C LEU A 158 40.49 -23.21 20.65
N PHE A 159 40.69 -24.15 19.72
CA PHE A 159 41.89 -24.23 18.89
C PHE A 159 41.83 -23.43 17.59
N ILE A 160 40.64 -22.93 17.21
CA ILE A 160 40.47 -22.04 16.05
C ILE A 160 40.64 -20.58 16.50
N SER A 161 41.75 -20.30 17.19
CA SER A 161 42.20 -18.92 17.39
C SER A 161 43.01 -18.54 16.16
N ASN A 162 42.47 -17.65 15.33
CA ASN A 162 43.16 -17.08 14.19
C ASN A 162 44.45 -16.42 14.67
N LYS A 163 45.59 -17.08 14.44
CA LYS A 163 46.91 -16.44 14.47
C LYS A 163 47.03 -15.51 13.26
N ASN A 164 46.38 -14.36 13.32
CA ASN A 164 46.91 -13.18 12.63
C ASN A 164 47.98 -12.57 13.53
N THR A 165 49.14 -13.23 13.53
CA THR A 165 50.37 -12.67 14.06
C THR A 165 50.80 -11.54 13.12
N VAL A 166 50.37 -10.31 13.42
CA VAL A 166 51.04 -9.12 12.89
C VAL A 166 52.37 -9.03 13.63
N ALA A 167 53.44 -9.44 12.95
CA ALA A 167 54.80 -9.29 13.43
C ALA A 167 55.17 -7.80 13.43
N GLY A 168 55.01 -7.15 14.58
CA GLY A 168 55.61 -5.85 14.88
C GLY A 168 56.83 -6.04 15.76
N ALA A 169 58.01 -6.21 15.15
CA ALA A 169 59.30 -6.25 15.83
C ALA A 169 60.16 -5.05 15.42
N ALA A 170 60.56 -4.24 16.41
CA ALA A 170 61.86 -3.57 16.60
C ALA A 170 61.66 -2.31 17.49
N THR A 171 61.84 -2.38 18.81
CA THR A 171 63.08 -2.16 19.60
C THR A 171 63.68 -0.74 19.56
N THR A 172 63.50 -0.03 20.69
CA THR A 172 64.45 0.78 21.50
C THR A 172 65.34 1.86 20.88
N GLU A 173 65.29 3.07 21.46
CA GLU A 173 66.51 3.73 21.97
C GLU A 173 66.20 4.80 23.05
N LYS A 174 67.13 4.95 24.00
CA LYS A 174 67.10 5.83 25.18
C LYS A 174 68.14 6.95 25.00
N ALA A 175 68.04 7.99 25.84
CA ALA A 175 68.96 9.13 26.07
C ALA A 175 68.78 10.31 25.09
N LYS A 176 68.70 11.56 25.55
CA LYS A 176 69.49 12.24 26.59
C LYS A 176 68.68 13.32 27.32
#